data_AF-V6KXD0-F1
#
_entry.id   AF-V6KXD0-F1
#
_cell.length_a   1.000
_cell.length_b   1.000
_cell.length_c   1.000
_cell.angle_alpha   90.00
_cell.angle_beta   90.00
_cell.angle_gamma   90.00
#
_symmetry.space_group_name_H-M   'P 1'
#
loop_
_entity.id
_entity.type
_entity.pdbx_description
1 polymer ?
#
loop_
_entity_poly.entity_id
_entity_poly.type
_entity_poly.pdbx_seq_one_letter_code
_entity_poly.pdbx_strand_id
1 'polypeptide(L)'
;MFEPVQKHSFPDSCGPDEAPAPHALLAPVLGFLGTWSGTGSGRYPTLAEDFTYEQEVTFSHDGRPFLRYEARAWLLDADGAPLRASARESGWWRLQPEGRVEALITQPTGVAESLVGHAGEGALDLTTHQVALTPTAKEVRATRRRYTFVDADTLDF
;
A
#
# COMPACT_ATOMS: atom_id res chain seq x y z
N MET A 1 5.77 13.89 34.45
CA MET A 1 6.86 14.52 33.68
C MET A 1 7.26 13.50 32.63
N PHE A 2 6.96 13.73 31.35
CA PHE A 2 7.42 12.85 30.26
C PHE A 2 8.85 13.26 29.92
N GLU A 3 9.82 12.39 30.19
CA GLU A 3 11.18 12.58 29.67
C GLU A 3 11.16 12.32 28.16
N PRO A 4 11.59 13.28 27.32
CA PRO A 4 11.67 13.05 25.89
C PRO A 4 12.74 12.00 25.62
N VAL A 5 12.32 10.83 25.12
CA VAL A 5 13.24 9.78 24.68
C VAL A 5 13.96 10.28 23.42
N GLN A 6 15.29 10.10 23.39
CA GLN A 6 16.11 10.36 22.20
C GLN A 6 15.58 9.57 20.99
N LYS A 7 15.84 10.13 19.79
CA LYS A 7 15.52 9.59 18.46
C LYS A 7 15.58 8.04 18.43
N HIS A 8 14.50 7.39 18.01
CA HIS A 8 14.33 5.92 18.07
C HIS A 8 15.60 5.16 17.64
N SER A 9 16.05 4.20 18.46
CA SER A 9 17.23 3.37 18.16
C SER A 9 17.10 2.54 16.88
N PHE A 10 15.87 2.34 16.40
CA PHE A 10 15.54 1.62 15.18
C PHE A 10 14.50 2.44 14.40
N PRO A 11 14.94 3.41 13.57
CA PRO A 11 14.01 4.22 12.78
C PRO A 11 13.50 3.46 11.55
N ASP A 12 12.32 3.84 11.07
CA ASP A 12 11.87 3.48 9.72
C ASP A 12 12.66 4.30 8.69
N SER A 13 12.86 3.72 7.51
CA SER A 13 13.39 4.38 6.32
C SER A 13 12.41 4.25 5.15
N CYS A 14 12.36 5.29 4.33
CA CYS A 14 11.54 5.37 3.13
C CYS A 14 12.39 5.40 1.85
N GLY A 15 13.69 5.12 1.92
CA GLY A 15 14.60 5.19 0.78
C GLY A 15 15.58 4.02 0.75
N PRO A 16 16.02 3.58 -0.44
CA PRO A 16 16.94 2.45 -0.56
C PRO A 16 18.36 2.74 -0.03
N ASP A 17 18.76 4.01 -0.01
CA ASP A 17 20.11 4.47 0.38
C ASP A 17 20.14 5.12 1.78
N GLU A 18 19.04 5.03 2.52
CA GLU A 18 18.89 5.59 3.85
C GLU A 18 19.12 4.53 4.94
N ALA A 19 19.47 4.96 6.16
CA ALA A 19 19.62 4.06 7.29
C ALA A 19 18.25 3.84 8.00
N PRO A 20 17.93 2.60 8.42
CA PRO A 20 18.71 1.37 8.25
C PRO A 20 18.69 0.88 6.81
N ALA A 21 19.78 0.24 6.36
CA ALA A 21 19.85 -0.33 5.01
C ALA A 21 18.74 -1.37 4.77
N PRO A 22 18.14 -1.44 3.57
CA PRO A 22 17.12 -2.43 3.24
C PRO A 22 17.63 -3.86 3.39
N HIS A 23 16.76 -4.76 3.86
CA HIS A 23 17.07 -6.19 3.85
C HIS A 23 17.21 -6.69 2.41
N ALA A 24 18.11 -7.64 2.14
CA ALA A 24 18.36 -8.17 0.77
C ALA A 24 17.10 -8.70 0.06
N LEU A 25 16.16 -9.28 0.80
CA LEU A 25 14.86 -9.75 0.26
C LEU A 25 13.96 -8.61 -0.26
N LEU A 26 14.24 -7.36 0.07
CA LEU A 26 13.51 -6.20 -0.46
C LEU A 26 14.00 -5.79 -1.86
N ALA A 27 15.07 -6.39 -2.39
CA ALA A 27 15.64 -6.04 -3.69
C ALA A 27 14.59 -5.90 -4.83
N PRO A 28 13.58 -6.79 -4.98
CA PRO A 28 12.58 -6.66 -6.04
C PRO A 28 11.60 -5.51 -5.87
N VAL A 29 11.55 -4.87 -4.70
CA VAL A 29 10.57 -3.84 -4.32
C VAL A 29 11.21 -2.55 -3.81
N LEU A 30 12.53 -2.38 -3.99
CA LEU A 30 13.23 -1.16 -3.53
C LEU A 30 12.65 0.11 -4.16
N GLY A 31 12.18 0.03 -5.41
CA GLY A 31 11.55 1.15 -6.06
C GLY A 31 10.18 1.54 -5.48
N PHE A 32 9.57 0.77 -4.57
CA PHE A 32 8.31 1.18 -3.93
C PHE A 32 8.54 2.09 -2.73
N LEU A 33 9.76 2.08 -2.17
CA LEU A 33 10.09 2.89 -1.01
C LEU A 33 9.87 4.36 -1.29
N GLY A 34 9.20 5.04 -0.37
CA GLY A 34 8.86 6.45 -0.49
C GLY A 34 7.37 6.71 -0.39
N THR A 35 6.99 7.93 -0.75
CA THR A 35 5.60 8.39 -0.80
C THR A 35 5.25 8.75 -2.24
N TRP A 36 4.20 8.13 -2.75
CA TRP A 36 3.67 8.29 -4.09
C TRP A 36 2.36 9.04 -3.99
N SER A 37 2.16 10.06 -4.83
CA SER A 37 0.92 10.82 -4.92
C SER A 37 0.47 10.92 -6.37
N GLY A 38 -0.82 10.73 -6.61
CA GLY A 38 -1.37 10.74 -7.96
C GLY A 38 -2.89 10.73 -7.98
N THR A 39 -3.45 10.55 -9.17
CA THR A 39 -4.91 10.45 -9.35
C THR A 39 -5.27 9.11 -9.98
N GLY A 40 -6.48 8.64 -9.69
CA GLY A 40 -7.03 7.40 -10.22
C GLY A 40 -8.52 7.54 -10.52
N SER A 41 -9.09 6.46 -11.07
CA SER A 41 -10.52 6.35 -11.37
C SER A 41 -11.07 5.04 -10.84
N GLY A 42 -12.27 5.09 -10.27
CA GLY A 42 -12.96 3.94 -9.73
C GLY A 42 -14.30 3.73 -10.42
N ARG A 43 -14.61 2.46 -10.69
CA ARG A 43 -15.87 2.03 -11.30
C ARG A 43 -16.36 0.79 -10.58
N TYR A 44 -17.68 0.66 -10.42
CA TYR A 44 -18.26 -0.56 -9.90
C TYR A 44 -19.68 -0.74 -10.41
N PRO A 45 -20.13 -1.96 -10.79
CA PRO A 45 -21.44 -2.15 -11.41
C PRO A 45 -22.65 -1.66 -10.60
N THR A 46 -22.51 -1.54 -9.28
CA THR A 46 -23.58 -1.04 -8.39
C THR A 46 -23.48 0.46 -8.10
N LEU A 47 -22.52 1.18 -8.69
CA LEU A 47 -22.43 2.64 -8.61
C LEU A 47 -23.12 3.23 -9.83
N ALA A 48 -23.87 4.31 -9.61
CA ALA A 48 -24.57 5.00 -10.69
C ALA A 48 -23.59 5.69 -11.66
N GLU A 49 -22.46 6.16 -11.13
CA GLU A 49 -21.46 6.93 -11.87
C GLU A 49 -20.05 6.46 -11.47
N ASP A 50 -19.14 6.60 -12.42
CA ASP A 50 -17.71 6.48 -12.18
C ASP A 50 -17.22 7.65 -11.31
N PHE A 51 -16.14 7.46 -10.57
CA PHE A 51 -15.57 8.51 -9.74
C PHE A 51 -14.06 8.64 -9.95
N THR A 52 -13.53 9.84 -9.74
CA THR A 52 -12.09 10.10 -9.70
C THR A 52 -11.65 10.34 -8.26
N TYR A 53 -10.39 10.07 -7.99
CA TYR A 53 -9.82 10.26 -6.68
C TYR A 53 -8.35 10.68 -6.78
N GLU A 54 -7.89 11.46 -5.81
CA GLU A 54 -6.48 11.61 -5.48
C GLU A 54 -6.10 10.50 -4.50
N GLN A 55 -4.88 9.98 -4.60
CA GLN A 55 -4.36 8.98 -3.68
C GLN A 55 -2.91 9.25 -3.32
N GLU A 56 -2.60 9.04 -2.04
CA GLU A 56 -1.26 8.98 -1.49
C GLU A 56 -0.98 7.55 -1.01
N VAL A 57 0.18 7.00 -1.34
CA VAL A 57 0.65 5.69 -0.91
C VAL A 57 2.06 5.80 -0.36
N THR A 58 2.33 5.23 0.82
CA THR A 58 3.66 5.23 1.42
C THR A 58 4.14 3.82 1.72
N PHE A 59 5.38 3.53 1.34
CA PHE A 59 6.10 2.32 1.73
C PHE A 59 7.37 2.67 2.52
N SER A 60 7.58 1.97 3.64
CA SER A 60 8.78 2.11 4.46
C SER A 60 9.24 0.75 5.02
N HIS A 61 10.45 0.66 5.56
CA HIS A 61 10.96 -0.52 6.26
C HIS A 61 11.81 -0.13 7.46
N ASP A 62 12.14 -1.10 8.31
CA ASP A 62 13.05 -0.91 9.45
C ASP A 62 14.33 -1.77 9.35
N GLY A 63 14.61 -2.27 8.15
CA GLY A 63 15.78 -3.11 7.83
C GLY A 63 15.52 -4.61 7.92
N ARG A 64 14.28 -5.01 8.26
CA ARG A 64 13.79 -6.39 8.21
C ARG A 64 13.08 -6.69 6.87
N PRO A 65 12.79 -7.96 6.51
CA PRO A 65 12.22 -8.32 5.21
C PRO A 65 10.71 -8.06 5.12
N PHE A 66 10.28 -6.83 5.37
CA PHE A 66 8.92 -6.39 5.13
C PHE A 66 8.87 -4.90 4.75
N LEU A 67 7.76 -4.51 4.13
CA LEU A 67 7.36 -3.12 3.98
C LEU A 67 6.19 -2.82 4.92
N ARG A 68 6.23 -1.67 5.58
CA ARG A 68 5.04 -0.99 6.09
C ARG A 68 4.34 -0.34 4.90
N TYR A 69 3.04 -0.49 4.82
CA TYR A 69 2.19 0.04 3.76
C TYR A 69 1.10 0.93 4.35
N GLU A 70 0.89 2.10 3.76
CA GLU A 70 -0.28 2.93 4.04
C GLU A 70 -0.78 3.59 2.75
N ALA A 71 -2.09 3.61 2.54
CA ALA A 71 -2.73 4.33 1.44
C ALA A 71 -3.92 5.15 1.94
N ARG A 72 -4.08 6.34 1.35
CA ARG A 72 -5.15 7.30 1.65
C ARG A 72 -5.65 7.89 0.34
N ALA A 73 -6.96 7.92 0.17
CA ALA A 73 -7.59 8.49 -1.01
C ALA A 73 -8.63 9.56 -0.65
N TRP A 74 -8.83 10.49 -1.57
CA TRP A 74 -9.82 11.56 -1.50
C TRP A 74 -10.61 11.59 -2.81
N LEU A 75 -11.94 11.58 -2.73
CA LEU A 75 -12.76 11.74 -3.94
C LEU A 75 -12.60 13.17 -4.46
N LEU A 76 -12.58 13.31 -5.78
CA LEU A 76 -12.52 14.60 -6.45
C LEU A 76 -13.91 15.02 -6.95
N ASP A 77 -14.14 16.33 -7.05
CA ASP A 77 -15.29 16.88 -7.76
C ASP A 77 -15.02 17.04 -9.27
N ALA A 78 -15.98 17.62 -9.99
CA ALA A 78 -15.90 17.80 -11.44
C ALA A 78 -14.77 18.74 -11.89
N ASP A 79 -14.32 19.64 -11.00
CA ASP A 79 -13.23 20.58 -11.25
C ASP A 79 -11.86 20.01 -10.82
N GLY A 80 -11.84 18.78 -10.29
CA GLY A 80 -10.64 18.10 -9.81
C GLY A 80 -10.21 18.49 -8.40
N ALA A 81 -11.05 19.18 -7.64
CA ALA A 81 -10.74 19.55 -6.26
C ALA A 81 -11.13 18.43 -5.28
N PRO A 82 -10.37 18.21 -4.18
CA PRO A 82 -10.73 17.23 -3.16
C PRO A 82 -12.09 17.54 -2.51
N LEU A 83 -13.04 16.63 -2.69
CA LEU A 83 -14.40 16.74 -2.17
C LEU A 83 -14.49 16.22 -0.73
N ARG A 84 -13.97 15.01 -0.47
CA ARG A 84 -13.96 14.38 0.86
C ARG A 84 -13.01 13.19 0.93
N ALA A 85 -12.65 12.80 2.16
CA ALA A 85 -11.94 11.55 2.41
C ALA A 85 -12.69 10.32 1.86
N SER A 86 -11.91 9.34 1.40
CA SER A 86 -12.36 8.11 0.76
C SER A 86 -11.64 6.90 1.36
N ALA A 87 -11.26 5.92 0.53
CA ALA A 87 -10.54 4.73 0.94
C ALA A 87 -9.30 5.06 1.77
N ARG A 88 -9.08 4.25 2.81
CA ARG A 88 -7.88 4.28 3.63
C ARG A 88 -7.53 2.86 4.00
N GLU A 89 -6.26 2.52 3.95
CA GLU A 89 -5.81 1.20 4.34
C GLU A 89 -4.36 1.23 4.81
N SER A 90 -4.00 0.23 5.60
CA SER A 90 -2.62 0.06 6.05
C SER A 90 -2.33 -1.39 6.40
N GLY A 91 -1.03 -1.71 6.43
CA GLY A 91 -0.57 -3.00 6.91
C GLY A 91 0.87 -3.31 6.54
N TRP A 92 1.15 -4.59 6.28
CA TRP A 92 2.51 -5.14 6.18
C TRP A 92 2.65 -6.04 4.99
N TRP A 93 3.70 -5.85 4.19
CA TRP A 93 4.03 -6.71 3.05
C TRP A 93 5.32 -7.45 3.36
N ARG A 94 5.23 -8.75 3.58
CA ARG A 94 6.36 -9.59 3.96
C ARG A 94 7.01 -10.14 2.70
N LEU A 95 8.31 -9.92 2.55
CA LEU A 95 9.08 -10.41 1.41
C LEU A 95 9.76 -11.73 1.79
N GLN A 96 9.66 -12.69 0.88
CA GLN A 96 10.24 -14.01 1.00
C GLN A 96 11.23 -14.27 -0.15
N PRO A 97 12.03 -15.34 -0.05
CA PRO A 97 12.90 -15.75 -1.15
C PRO A 97 12.14 -15.87 -2.49
N GLU A 98 12.88 -15.70 -3.59
CA GLU A 98 12.34 -15.76 -4.96
C GLU A 98 11.20 -14.76 -5.21
N GLY A 99 11.24 -13.57 -4.61
CA GLY A 99 10.28 -12.50 -4.87
C GLY A 99 8.87 -12.75 -4.35
N ARG A 100 8.63 -13.82 -3.57
CA ARG A 100 7.31 -14.09 -2.99
C ARG A 100 6.89 -13.01 -1.99
N VAL A 101 5.63 -12.63 -2.01
CA VAL A 101 5.08 -11.57 -1.17
C VAL A 101 3.81 -12.04 -0.45
N GLU A 102 3.72 -11.75 0.84
CA GLU A 102 2.49 -11.89 1.65
C GLU A 102 2.08 -10.50 2.16
N ALA A 103 0.95 -9.98 1.69
CA ALA A 103 0.43 -8.69 2.14
C ALA A 103 -0.70 -8.90 3.16
N LEU A 104 -0.61 -8.20 4.29
CA LEU A 104 -1.65 -8.09 5.30
C LEU A 104 -2.17 -6.66 5.26
N ILE A 105 -3.45 -6.47 4.94
CA ILE A 105 -4.02 -5.14 4.74
C ILE A 105 -5.31 -5.03 5.55
N THR A 106 -5.50 -3.90 6.22
CA THR A 106 -6.72 -3.60 6.97
C THR A 106 -7.31 -2.28 6.53
N GLN A 107 -8.64 -2.20 6.55
CA GLN A 107 -9.42 -1.04 6.11
C GLN A 107 -10.37 -0.61 7.25
N PRO A 108 -10.62 0.71 7.43
CA PRO A 108 -11.54 1.20 8.45
C PRO A 108 -13.01 0.84 8.15
N THR A 109 -13.30 0.29 6.96
CA THR A 109 -14.59 -0.25 6.56
C THR A 109 -14.91 -1.61 7.21
N GLY A 110 -13.99 -2.16 8.00
CA GLY A 110 -14.16 -3.45 8.67
C GLY A 110 -13.69 -4.65 7.85
N VAL A 111 -12.85 -4.41 6.83
CA VAL A 111 -12.26 -5.45 5.97
C VAL A 111 -10.79 -5.65 6.36
N ALA A 112 -10.39 -6.91 6.51
CA ALA A 112 -9.00 -7.31 6.62
C ALA A 112 -8.69 -8.37 5.56
N GLU A 113 -7.63 -8.19 4.79
CA GLU A 113 -7.21 -9.06 3.70
C GLU A 113 -5.81 -9.63 3.98
N SER A 114 -5.64 -10.91 3.68
CA SER A 114 -4.32 -11.46 3.37
C SER A 114 -4.25 -11.73 1.88
N LEU A 115 -3.20 -11.26 1.23
CA LEU A 115 -2.92 -11.48 -0.18
C LEU A 115 -1.57 -12.16 -0.33
N VAL A 116 -1.44 -12.96 -1.39
CA VAL A 116 -0.18 -13.62 -1.76
C VAL A 116 0.16 -13.30 -3.20
N GLY A 117 1.43 -13.29 -3.52
CA GLY A 117 1.87 -12.99 -4.87
C GLY A 117 3.38 -12.97 -5.05
N HIS A 118 3.83 -12.24 -6.06
CA HIS A 118 5.21 -12.22 -6.50
C HIS A 118 5.62 -10.85 -7.02
N ALA A 119 6.84 -10.43 -6.68
CA ALA A 119 7.51 -9.24 -7.16
C ALA A 119 8.70 -9.63 -8.07
N GLY A 120 8.72 -9.11 -9.28
CA GLY A 120 9.78 -9.35 -10.26
C GLY A 120 9.49 -8.66 -11.60
N GLU A 121 10.52 -8.54 -12.44
CA GLU A 121 10.39 -7.99 -13.81
C GLU A 121 9.70 -6.61 -13.88
N GLY A 122 9.90 -5.77 -12.87
CA GLY A 122 9.29 -4.43 -12.87
C GLY A 122 7.83 -4.40 -12.41
N ALA A 123 7.28 -5.49 -11.87
CA ALA A 123 5.92 -5.52 -11.34
C ALA A 123 5.78 -6.33 -10.06
N LEU A 124 4.70 -6.09 -9.34
CA LEU A 124 4.25 -6.89 -8.21
C LEU A 124 2.75 -7.21 -8.41
N ASP A 125 2.41 -8.49 -8.50
CA ASP A 125 1.03 -8.96 -8.57
C ASP A 125 0.66 -9.62 -7.23
N LEU A 126 -0.51 -9.27 -6.67
CA LEU A 126 -1.10 -9.87 -5.48
C LEU A 126 -2.52 -10.36 -5.77
N THR A 127 -2.89 -11.50 -5.20
CA THR A 127 -4.25 -12.03 -5.21
C THR A 127 -4.67 -12.41 -3.80
N THR A 128 -5.94 -12.20 -3.46
CA THR A 128 -6.49 -12.59 -2.17
C THR A 128 -6.21 -14.05 -1.84
N HIS A 129 -5.66 -14.26 -0.65
CA HIS A 129 -5.62 -15.54 0.03
C HIS A 129 -6.79 -15.70 0.99
N GLN A 130 -7.10 -14.67 1.79
CA GLN A 130 -8.25 -14.66 2.70
C GLN A 130 -8.81 -13.24 2.88
N VAL A 131 -10.12 -13.14 3.05
CA VAL A 131 -10.79 -11.92 3.53
C VAL A 131 -11.49 -12.23 4.86
N ALA A 132 -11.29 -11.37 5.84
CA ALA A 132 -12.03 -11.35 7.10
C ALA A 132 -12.86 -10.05 7.18
N LEU A 133 -14.11 -10.19 7.60
CA LEU A 133 -15.08 -9.09 7.66
C LEU A 133 -15.58 -8.92 9.10
N THR A 134 -15.67 -7.68 9.57
CA THR A 134 -16.45 -7.38 10.76
C THR A 134 -17.95 -7.52 10.46
N PRO A 135 -18.82 -7.67 11.49
CA PRO A 135 -20.24 -7.98 11.28
C PRO A 135 -21.02 -6.99 10.41
N THR A 136 -20.58 -5.73 10.32
CA THR A 136 -21.25 -4.66 9.55
C THR A 136 -20.52 -4.30 8.26
N ALA A 137 -19.39 -4.95 7.95
CA ALA A 137 -18.65 -4.67 6.74
C ALA A 137 -19.45 -5.10 5.50
N LYS A 138 -19.31 -4.34 4.42
CA LYS A 138 -19.83 -4.77 3.11
C LYS A 138 -19.08 -6.02 2.67
N GLU A 139 -19.79 -6.97 2.08
CA GLU A 139 -19.19 -8.21 1.60
C GLU A 139 -18.17 -7.94 0.47
N VAL A 140 -16.93 -8.34 0.72
CA VAL A 140 -15.84 -8.40 -0.25
C VAL A 140 -15.28 -9.83 -0.20
N ARG A 141 -15.20 -10.49 -1.35
CA ARG A 141 -14.76 -11.90 -1.43
C ARG A 141 -13.35 -12.07 -1.96
N ALA A 142 -12.93 -11.20 -2.87
CA ALA A 142 -11.63 -11.28 -3.50
C ALA A 142 -11.24 -9.92 -4.10
N THR A 143 -9.94 -9.70 -4.15
CA THR A 143 -9.24 -8.59 -4.78
C THR A 143 -8.03 -9.14 -5.54
N ARG A 144 -7.64 -8.43 -6.59
CA ARG A 144 -6.37 -8.61 -7.27
C ARG A 144 -5.75 -7.23 -7.41
N ARG A 145 -4.47 -7.12 -7.11
CA ARG A 145 -3.72 -5.86 -7.14
C ARG A 145 -2.49 -6.06 -7.99
N ARG A 146 -2.14 -5.06 -8.82
CA ARG A 146 -0.92 -5.07 -9.62
C ARG A 146 -0.26 -3.71 -9.47
N TYR A 147 1.00 -3.69 -9.08
CA TYR A 147 1.81 -2.49 -9.00
C TYR A 147 2.91 -2.61 -10.05
N THR A 148 3.12 -1.56 -10.85
CA THR A 148 4.11 -1.56 -11.93
C THR A 148 5.08 -0.39 -11.76
N PHE A 149 6.37 -0.69 -11.83
CA PHE A 149 7.43 0.30 -11.95
C PHE A 149 7.44 0.83 -13.39
N VAL A 150 6.95 2.05 -13.58
CA VAL A 150 6.99 2.68 -14.91
C VAL A 150 8.36 3.34 -15.09
N ASP A 151 8.78 4.14 -14.12
CA ASP A 151 10.10 4.78 -14.03
C ASP A 151 10.43 5.15 -12.58
N ALA A 152 11.50 5.93 -12.37
CA ALA A 152 11.98 6.30 -11.03
C ALA A 152 10.97 7.12 -10.21
N ASP A 153 10.08 7.86 -10.89
CA ASP A 153 9.15 8.80 -10.27
C ASP A 153 7.68 8.41 -10.50
N THR A 154 7.43 7.29 -11.19
CA THR A 154 6.09 6.84 -11.56
C THR A 154 5.80 5.40 -11.11
N LEU A 155 4.84 5.27 -10.20
CA LEU A 155 4.25 4.02 -9.76
C LEU A 155 2.80 3.93 -10.25
N ASP A 156 2.48 2.88 -11.00
CA ASP A 156 1.13 2.60 -11.51
C ASP A 156 0.48 1.44 -10.73
N PHE A 157 -0.80 1.56 -10.37
CA PHE A 157 -1.54 0.56 -9.60
C PHE A 157 -3.07 0.60 -9.77
#